data_AF-A0A7S2Q8C0-F1
#
_entry.id   AF-A0A7S2Q8C0-F1
#
_cell.length_a   1.000
_cell.length_b   1.000
_cell.length_c   1.000
_cell.angle_alpha   90.00
_cell.angle_beta   90.00
_cell.angle_gamma   90.00
#
_symmetry.space_group_name_H-M   'P 1'
#
loop_
_entity.id
_entity.type
_entity.pdbx_description
1 polymer ?
#
loop_
_entity_poly.entity_id
_entity_poly.type
_entity_poly.pdbx_seq_one_letter_code
_entity_poly.pdbx_strand_id
1 'polypeptide(L)'
;QLSMLPSVCSHINNLFDGVEKKFQYKMRLVYAHFPINATITNGGGTVELRNFLGEKRVRIVNMLPGVKVEKSAGTKDELIVTGTDIDLTSRSAALIRQSCLVKDKDIRKFLDGVYVSSHGTIDE
;
A
#
# COMPACT_ATOMS: atom_id res chain seq x y z
N GLN A 1 -19.49 -13.21 22.74
CA GLN A 1 -18.72 -14.39 22.25
C GLN A 1 -19.20 -14.88 20.89
N LEU A 2 -20.52 -14.89 20.60
CA LEU A 2 -21.06 -15.30 19.29
C LEU A 2 -20.44 -14.58 18.07
N SER A 3 -20.08 -13.31 18.20
CA SER A 3 -19.46 -12.50 17.14
C SER A 3 -18.04 -12.91 16.74
N MET A 4 -17.33 -13.69 17.56
CA MET A 4 -15.97 -14.13 17.23
C MET A 4 -15.96 -15.28 16.22
N LEU A 5 -17.01 -16.10 16.20
CA LEU A 5 -17.12 -17.24 15.28
C LEU A 5 -17.06 -16.82 13.80
N PRO A 6 -17.89 -15.87 13.31
CA PRO A 6 -17.80 -15.44 11.92
C PRO A 6 -16.46 -14.78 11.59
N SER A 7 -15.85 -14.02 12.53
CA SER A 7 -14.53 -13.43 12.32
C SER A 7 -13.44 -14.48 12.10
N VAL A 8 -13.43 -15.54 12.92
CA VAL A 8 -12.47 -16.65 12.77
C VAL A 8 -12.69 -17.37 11.43
N CYS A 9 -13.94 -17.65 11.06
CA CYS A 9 -14.25 -18.23 9.75
C CYS A 9 -13.76 -17.35 8.59
N SER A 10 -13.92 -16.03 8.68
CA SER A 10 -13.41 -15.10 7.66
C SER A 10 -11.88 -15.08 7.58
N HIS A 11 -11.17 -15.11 8.72
CA HIS A 11 -9.71 -15.21 8.71
C HIS A 11 -9.22 -16.51 8.05
N ILE A 12 -9.88 -17.63 8.33
CA ILE A 12 -9.56 -18.92 7.71
C ILE A 12 -9.77 -18.87 6.20
N ASN A 13 -10.89 -18.31 5.73
CA ASN A 13 -11.14 -18.17 4.29
C ASN A 13 -10.09 -17.28 3.61
N ASN A 14 -9.75 -16.15 4.22
CA ASN A 14 -8.71 -15.26 3.69
C ASN A 14 -7.34 -15.95 3.60
N LEU A 15 -7.01 -16.84 4.53
CA LEU A 15 -5.77 -17.63 4.48
C LEU A 15 -5.76 -18.57 3.27
N PHE A 16 -6.89 -19.23 2.96
CA PHE A 16 -6.99 -20.09 1.78
C PHE A 16 -6.89 -19.28 0.48
N ASP A 17 -7.68 -18.21 0.36
CA ASP A 17 -7.67 -17.33 -0.81
C ASP A 17 -6.28 -16.73 -1.06
N GLY A 18 -5.57 -16.37 0.00
CA GLY A 18 -4.23 -15.81 -0.06
C GLY A 18 -3.16 -16.76 -0.59
N VAL A 19 -3.28 -18.05 -0.25
CA VAL A 19 -2.38 -19.10 -0.75
C VAL A 19 -2.70 -19.46 -2.20
N GLU A 20 -3.98 -19.51 -2.56
CA GLU A 20 -4.41 -19.89 -3.92
C GLU A 20 -4.19 -18.75 -4.92
N LYS A 21 -4.55 -17.51 -4.57
CA LYS A 21 -4.72 -16.40 -5.52
C LYS A 21 -3.91 -15.15 -5.17
N LYS A 22 -3.21 -15.09 -4.02
CA LYS A 22 -2.50 -13.89 -3.54
C LYS A 22 -3.40 -12.63 -3.46
N PHE A 23 -3.06 -11.71 -2.57
CA PHE A 23 -3.73 -10.43 -2.47
C PHE A 23 -2.95 -9.34 -3.18
N GLN A 24 -3.68 -8.46 -3.86
CA GLN A 24 -3.13 -7.30 -4.54
C GLN A 24 -3.83 -6.02 -4.11
N TYR A 25 -3.03 -5.06 -3.69
CA TYR A 25 -3.44 -3.70 -3.42
C TYR A 25 -2.80 -2.77 -4.45
N LYS A 26 -3.62 -2.15 -5.28
CA LYS A 26 -3.18 -1.09 -6.18
C LYS A 26 -3.28 0.22 -5.42
N MET A 27 -2.19 0.98 -5.40
CA MET A 27 -2.09 2.26 -4.74
C MET A 27 -1.70 3.34 -5.74
N ARG A 28 -2.39 4.48 -5.74
CA ARG A 28 -2.08 5.62 -6.60
C ARG A 28 -1.44 6.74 -5.82
N LEU A 29 -0.36 7.29 -6.39
CA LEU A 29 0.30 8.50 -5.93
C LEU A 29 -0.47 9.70 -6.51
N VAL A 30 -1.10 10.48 -5.64
CA VAL A 30 -1.88 11.67 -6.00
C VAL A 30 -1.10 12.90 -5.55
N TYR A 31 -0.96 13.86 -6.46
CA TYR A 31 -0.28 15.12 -6.19
C TYR A 31 -0.88 16.25 -7.03
N ALA A 32 -0.79 17.49 -6.55
CA ALA A 32 -1.24 18.66 -7.30
C ALA A 32 -0.10 19.35 -8.05
N HIS A 33 0.98 19.69 -7.34
CA HIS A 33 2.06 20.52 -7.89
C HIS A 33 3.43 19.83 -7.84
N PHE A 34 3.77 19.21 -6.71
CA PHE A 34 5.05 18.53 -6.53
C PHE A 34 4.89 17.03 -6.84
N PRO A 35 5.49 16.51 -7.93
CA PRO A 35 5.38 15.09 -8.26
C PRO A 35 6.08 14.24 -7.21
N ILE A 36 5.38 13.22 -6.73
CA ILE A 36 5.90 12.28 -5.72
C ILE A 36 6.72 11.21 -6.41
N ASN A 37 7.99 11.08 -6.03
CA ASN A 37 8.87 10.06 -6.59
C ASN A 37 8.91 8.85 -5.64
N ALA A 38 8.39 7.70 -6.09
CA ALA A 38 8.56 6.44 -5.39
C ALA A 38 9.75 5.67 -5.97
N THR A 39 10.69 5.25 -5.15
CA THR A 39 11.79 4.35 -5.53
C THR A 39 11.70 3.07 -4.70
N ILE A 40 11.80 1.93 -5.37
CA ILE A 40 11.71 0.62 -4.72
C ILE A 40 13.12 0.09 -4.58
N THR A 41 13.50 -0.24 -3.36
CA THR A 41 14.83 -0.72 -2.99
C THR A 41 14.71 -2.15 -2.45
N ASN A 42 15.83 -2.88 -2.41
CA ASN A 42 15.90 -4.20 -1.78
C ASN A 42 14.97 -5.25 -2.42
N GLY A 43 14.88 -5.23 -3.75
CA GLY A 43 14.11 -6.21 -4.53
C GLY A 43 12.60 -6.22 -4.27
N GLY A 44 12.03 -5.10 -3.79
CA GLY A 44 10.60 -4.99 -3.46
C GLY A 44 10.28 -4.93 -1.97
N GLY A 45 11.29 -5.03 -1.09
CA GLY A 45 11.11 -5.03 0.37
C GLY A 45 11.07 -3.64 1.02
N THR A 46 11.51 -2.58 0.34
CA THR A 46 11.53 -1.22 0.88
C THR A 46 11.06 -0.21 -0.17
N VAL A 47 10.22 0.74 0.24
CA VAL A 47 9.75 1.84 -0.60
C VAL A 47 10.25 3.16 -0.03
N GLU A 48 10.95 3.94 -0.85
CA GLU A 48 11.38 5.28 -0.54
C GLU A 48 10.50 6.28 -1.30
N LEU A 49 9.86 7.19 -0.56
CA LEU A 49 9.04 8.26 -1.10
C LEU A 49 9.80 9.58 -0.95
N ARG A 50 9.99 10.26 -2.08
CA ARG A 50 10.74 11.52 -2.19
C ARG A 50 9.83 12.61 -2.73
N ASN A 51 10.16 13.87 -2.41
CA ASN A 51 9.49 15.07 -2.91
C ASN A 51 7.99 15.18 -2.54
N PHE A 52 7.55 14.49 -1.48
CA PHE A 52 6.19 14.64 -0.97
C PHE A 52 5.99 16.07 -0.47
N LEU A 53 4.98 16.78 -0.99
CA LEU A 53 4.72 18.20 -0.70
C LEU A 53 5.91 19.15 -0.94
N GLY A 54 6.92 18.75 -1.73
CA GLY A 54 8.15 19.52 -1.93
C GLY A 54 9.16 19.38 -0.79
N GLU A 55 8.98 18.43 0.13
CA GLU A 55 9.94 18.13 1.18
C GLU A 55 11.24 17.53 0.62
N LYS A 56 12.39 17.96 1.16
CA LYS A 56 13.69 17.34 0.89
C LYS A 56 13.91 16.02 1.65
N ARG A 57 13.09 15.73 2.66
CA ARG A 57 13.18 14.52 3.47
C ARG A 57 12.73 13.30 2.66
N VAL A 58 13.52 12.23 2.71
CA VAL A 58 13.13 10.92 2.17
C VAL A 58 12.32 10.17 3.23
N ARG A 59 11.14 9.69 2.87
CA ARG A 59 10.30 8.85 3.74
C ARG A 59 10.51 7.39 3.34
N ILE A 60 11.11 6.60 4.23
CA ILE A 60 11.44 5.20 3.98
C ILE A 60 10.41 4.33 4.69
N VAL A 61 9.80 3.40 3.96
CA VAL A 61 8.83 2.44 4.49
C VAL A 61 9.31 1.03 4.18
N ASN A 62 9.57 0.25 5.23
CA ASN A 62 9.92 -1.16 5.10
C ASN A 62 8.65 -1.99 5.06
N MET A 63 8.59 -2.92 4.10
CA MET A 63 7.47 -3.84 3.97
C MET A 63 7.54 -4.95 5.02
N LEU A 64 6.38 -5.51 5.33
CA LEU A 64 6.27 -6.68 6.19
C LEU A 64 6.78 -7.93 5.46
N PRO A 65 7.18 -8.99 6.19
CA PRO A 65 7.70 -10.21 5.58
C PRO A 65 6.66 -10.83 4.64
N GLY A 66 7.12 -11.33 3.49
CA GLY A 66 6.26 -11.97 2.48
C GLY A 66 5.46 -11.01 1.59
N VAL A 67 5.61 -9.69 1.78
CA VAL A 67 4.97 -8.66 0.94
C VAL A 67 6.01 -8.05 0.00
N LYS A 68 5.65 -7.93 -1.27
CA LYS A 68 6.47 -7.26 -2.30
C LYS A 68 5.76 -6.02 -2.82
N VAL A 69 6.54 -5.01 -3.16
CA VAL A 69 6.05 -3.82 -3.85
C VAL A 69 6.70 -3.70 -5.20
N GLU A 70 5.89 -3.38 -6.20
CA GLU A 70 6.29 -3.16 -7.58
C GLU A 70 5.66 -1.88 -8.12
N LYS A 71 6.27 -1.30 -9.15
CA LYS A 71 5.64 -0.21 -9.90
C LYS A 71 4.78 -0.81 -10.99
N SER A 72 3.56 -0.29 -11.16
CA SER A 72 2.69 -0.71 -12.26
C SER A 72 3.33 -0.37 -13.60
N ALA A 73 3.38 -1.33 -14.52
CA ALA A 73 3.90 -1.12 -15.88
C ALA A 73 2.88 -0.41 -16.79
N GLY A 74 1.59 -0.63 -16.54
CA GLY A 74 0.50 -0.09 -17.36
C GLY A 74 0.02 1.30 -16.94
N THR A 75 0.15 1.65 -15.66
CA THR A 75 -0.36 2.90 -15.11
C THR A 75 0.77 3.70 -14.48
N LYS A 76 0.96 4.94 -14.94
CA LYS A 76 1.91 5.86 -14.31
C LYS A 76 1.46 6.20 -12.87
N ASP A 77 2.44 6.37 -11.98
CA ASP A 77 2.24 6.82 -10.60
C ASP A 77 1.38 5.85 -9.76
N GLU A 78 1.48 4.55 -10.07
CA GLU A 78 0.81 3.46 -9.37
C GLU A 78 1.82 2.48 -8.79
N LEU A 79 1.63 2.13 -7.52
CA LEU A 79 2.34 1.12 -6.78
C LEU A 79 1.43 -0.09 -6.58
N ILE A 80 1.98 -1.27 -6.79
CA ILE A 80 1.29 -2.52 -6.60
C ILE A 80 1.94 -3.22 -5.41
N VAL A 81 1.16 -3.47 -4.37
CA VAL A 81 1.56 -4.24 -3.20
C VAL A 81 0.96 -5.63 -3.32
N THR A 82 1.79 -6.66 -3.36
CA THR A 82 1.38 -8.06 -3.47
C THR A 82 1.85 -8.87 -2.28
N GLY A 83 1.04 -9.81 -1.82
CA GLY A 83 1.40 -10.71 -0.73
C GLY A 83 0.40 -11.84 -0.57
N THR A 84 0.77 -12.90 0.14
CA THR A 84 -0.12 -14.04 0.41
C THR A 84 -1.07 -13.78 1.58
N ASP A 85 -0.64 -13.01 2.57
CA ASP A 85 -1.45 -12.70 3.76
C ASP A 85 -2.11 -11.31 3.61
N ILE A 86 -3.44 -11.26 3.71
CA ILE A 86 -4.20 -10.01 3.61
C ILE A 86 -3.86 -9.02 4.73
N ASP A 87 -3.58 -9.49 5.95
CA ASP A 87 -3.32 -8.62 7.09
C ASP A 87 -1.95 -7.95 6.96
N LEU A 88 -0.95 -8.70 6.49
CA LEU A 88 0.39 -8.15 6.22
C LEU A 88 0.39 -7.24 5.01
N THR A 89 -0.33 -7.60 3.95
CA THR A 89 -0.41 -6.81 2.71
C THR A 89 -1.13 -5.49 2.94
N SER A 90 -2.31 -5.54 3.59
CA SER A 90 -3.10 -4.35 3.92
C SER A 90 -2.38 -3.42 4.89
N ARG A 91 -1.69 -3.98 5.90
CA ARG A 91 -0.89 -3.20 6.85
C ARG A 91 0.30 -2.53 6.17
N SER A 92 0.97 -3.20 5.23
CA SER A 92 2.05 -2.62 4.44
C SER A 92 1.55 -1.43 3.59
N ALA A 93 0.40 -1.58 2.94
CA ALA A 93 -0.25 -0.47 2.24
C ALA A 93 -0.64 0.69 3.19
N ALA A 94 -1.13 0.37 4.38
CA ALA A 94 -1.46 1.37 5.40
C ALA A 94 -0.22 2.14 5.90
N LEU A 95 0.93 1.47 6.05
CA LEU A 95 2.19 2.12 6.44
C LEU A 95 2.65 3.12 5.37
N ILE A 96 2.53 2.77 4.08
CA ILE A 96 2.80 3.69 2.98
C ILE A 96 1.89 4.91 3.07
N ARG A 97 0.58 4.70 3.26
CA ARG A 97 -0.41 5.79 3.42
C ARG A 97 -0.06 6.72 4.59
N GLN A 98 0.18 6.15 5.77
CA GLN A 98 0.50 6.90 7.00
C GLN A 98 1.80 7.69 6.85
N SER A 99 2.78 7.10 6.13
CA SER A 99 4.02 7.79 5.83
C SER A 99 3.82 9.03 4.95
N CYS A 100 2.74 9.12 4.16
CA CYS A 100 2.42 10.28 3.31
C CYS A 100 1.20 11.08 3.79
N LEU A 101 0.98 11.12 5.11
CA LEU A 101 -0.08 11.95 5.68
C LEU A 101 0.37 13.41 5.78
N VAL A 102 -0.49 14.32 5.28
CA VAL A 102 -0.32 15.76 5.40
C VAL A 102 -0.66 16.18 6.83
N LYS A 103 0.26 16.90 7.49
CA LYS A 103 0.09 17.46 8.83
C LYS A 103 0.08 18.99 8.77
N ASP A 104 -0.57 19.62 9.75
CA ASP A 104 -0.59 21.08 9.96
C ASP A 104 -1.07 21.92 8.75
N LYS A 105 -1.93 21.32 7.90
CA LYS A 105 -2.58 21.95 6.74
C LYS A 105 -4.02 21.45 6.61
N ASP A 106 -4.87 22.18 5.88
CA ASP A 106 -6.24 21.73 5.60
C ASP A 106 -6.24 20.55 4.62
N ILE A 107 -6.57 19.37 5.14
CA ILE A 107 -6.63 18.10 4.40
C ILE A 107 -7.67 18.08 3.28
N ARG A 108 -8.64 19.01 3.29
CA ARG A 108 -9.65 19.12 2.22
C ARG A 108 -9.11 19.86 1.00
N LYS A 109 -8.06 20.66 1.19
CA LYS A 109 -7.39 21.40 0.12
C LYS A 109 -6.12 20.69 -0.35
N PHE A 110 -5.36 20.12 0.57
CA PHE A 110 -4.13 19.38 0.28
C PHE A 110 -4.42 17.88 0.29
N LEU A 111 -4.84 17.37 -0.86
CA LEU A 111 -5.21 15.96 -1.06
C LEU A 111 -4.02 15.06 -1.43
N ASP A 112 -2.83 15.65 -1.62
CA ASP A 112 -1.59 14.96 -1.96
C ASP A 112 -1.31 13.80 -1.00
N GLY A 113 -0.97 12.63 -1.55
CA GLY A 113 -0.74 11.42 -0.77
C GLY A 113 -0.80 10.16 -1.62
N VAL A 114 -0.61 9.02 -0.96
CA VAL A 114 -0.72 7.70 -1.59
C VAL A 114 -1.99 7.03 -1.11
N TYR A 115 -2.86 6.57 -2.00
CA TYR A 115 -4.17 6.00 -1.67
C TYR A 115 -4.35 4.63 -2.30
N VAL A 116 -5.05 3.71 -1.63
CA VAL A 116 -5.48 2.45 -2.25
C VAL A 116 -6.59 2.76 -3.25
N SER A 117 -6.37 2.43 -4.53
CA SER A 117 -7.37 2.59 -5.60
C SER A 117 -8.24 1.35 -5.76
N SER A 118 -7.64 0.16 -5.65
CA SER A 118 -8.36 -1.11 -5.70
C SER A 118 -7.67 -2.15 -4.82
N HIS A 119 -8.46 -3.07 -4.29
CA HIS A 119 -7.98 -4.24 -3.56
C HIS A 119 -8.73 -5.47 -4.08
N GLY A 120 -8.05 -6.61 -4.14
CA GLY A 120 -8.64 -7.86 -4.60
C GLY A 120 -7.61 -8.99 -4.65
N THR A 121 -8.05 -10.17 -5.05
CA THR A 121 -7.18 -11.31 -5.36
C THR A 121 -6.74 -11.26 -6.82
N ILE A 122 -5.59 -11.87 -7.13
CA ILE A 122 -5.16 -12.06 -8.51
C ILE A 122 -5.39 -13.53 -8.87
N ASP A 123 -6.34 -13.82 -9.76
CA ASP A 123 -6.32 -15.15 -10.36
C ASP A 123 -5.09 -15.20 -11.29
N GLU A 124 -4.16 -16.14 -11.05
CA GLU A 124 -3.06 -16.44 -11.99
C GLU A 124 -3.60 -16.89 -13.34
#